data_AF-A0A7S4D093-F1
#
_entry.id   AF-A0A7S4D093-F1
#
_cell.length_a   1.000
_cell.length_b   1.000
_cell.length_c   1.000
_cell.angle_alpha   90.00
_cell.angle_beta   90.00
_cell.angle_gamma   90.00
#
_symmetry.space_group_name_H-M   'P 1'
#
loop_
_entity.id
_entity.type
_entity.pdbx_description
1 polymer ?
#
loop_
_entity_poly.entity_id
_entity_poly.type
_entity_poly.pdbx_seq_one_letter_code
_entity_poly.pdbx_strand_id
1 'polypeptide(L)'
;ASGGRTGAAAVTKEPKNKFTELLHIDILNRGPLSISTFMQEALTNPAHGYYTTRDEVFGQTGDFVTSPEISQMFGELIGIWCVSVWQQLGMPRRLRLVEMGPGTGVLMADVLRAAKQFRGFSECVSVTFVELKS
;
A
#
# COMPACT_ATOMS: atom_id res chain seq x y z
N ALA A 1 25.74 49.16 23.80
CA ALA A 1 25.71 48.08 22.80
C ALA A 1 24.45 47.24 23.01
N SER A 2 23.39 47.57 22.29
CA SER A 2 22.07 46.96 22.37
C SER A 2 21.96 45.84 21.33
N GLY A 3 22.23 44.60 21.74
CA GLY A 3 21.96 43.40 20.94
C GLY A 3 20.49 43.02 21.06
N GLY A 4 19.67 43.43 20.09
CA GLY A 4 18.29 43.00 19.97
C GLY A 4 18.21 41.50 19.66
N ARG A 5 17.47 40.76 20.47
CA ARG A 5 17.07 39.38 20.16
C ARG A 5 16.12 39.44 18.97
N THR A 6 16.51 38.85 17.85
CA THR A 6 15.64 38.59 16.71
C THR A 6 14.52 37.66 17.17
N GLY A 7 13.27 38.13 17.06
CA GLY A 7 12.08 37.36 17.42
C GLY A 7 11.94 36.14 16.52
N ALA A 8 11.62 34.99 17.12
CA ALA A 8 11.18 33.82 16.37
C ALA A 8 9.92 34.20 15.57
N ALA A 9 9.97 34.02 14.24
CA ALA A 9 8.81 34.25 13.39
C ALA A 9 7.65 33.36 13.86
N ALA A 10 6.47 33.94 14.08
CA ALA A 10 5.28 33.21 14.44
C ALA A 10 4.91 32.25 13.29
N VAL A 11 5.03 30.94 13.53
CA VAL A 11 4.58 29.93 12.58
C VAL A 11 3.07 30.04 12.46
N THR A 12 2.59 30.50 11.31
CA THR A 12 1.17 30.55 10.98
C THR A 12 0.71 29.11 10.72
N LYS A 13 -0.27 28.62 11.51
CA LYS A 13 -0.81 27.28 11.32
C LYS A 13 -1.66 27.24 10.06
N GLU A 14 -1.53 26.15 9.29
CA GLU A 14 -2.40 25.90 8.16
C GLU A 14 -3.88 25.81 8.58
N PRO A 15 -4.80 26.22 7.69
CA PRO A 15 -6.23 26.13 7.98
C PRO A 15 -6.68 24.68 8.14
N LYS A 16 -7.63 24.44 9.07
CA LYS A 16 -8.23 23.11 9.24
C LYS A 16 -8.98 22.70 7.98
N ASN A 17 -8.79 21.46 7.54
CA ASN A 17 -9.58 20.86 6.47
C ASN A 17 -10.83 20.16 7.04
N LYS A 18 -11.77 19.79 6.16
CA LYS A 18 -13.03 19.14 6.53
C LYS A 18 -12.82 17.83 7.32
N PHE A 19 -11.77 17.07 6.98
CA PHE A 19 -11.47 15.81 7.67
C PHE A 19 -11.04 16.05 9.13
N THR A 20 -10.20 17.06 9.37
CA THR A 20 -9.81 17.48 10.73
C THR A 20 -11.01 17.94 11.56
N GLU A 21 -11.98 18.62 10.94
CA GLU A 21 -13.22 19.01 11.62
C GLU A 21 -14.05 17.79 12.03
N LEU A 22 -14.20 16.80 11.15
CA LEU A 22 -14.92 15.56 11.44
C LEU A 22 -14.27 14.77 12.59
N LEU A 23 -12.95 14.58 12.55
CA LEU A 23 -12.24 13.91 13.64
C LEU A 23 -12.36 14.66 14.96
N HIS A 24 -12.39 16.00 14.91
CA HIS A 24 -12.59 16.81 16.11
C HIS A 24 -13.97 16.60 16.72
N ILE A 25 -15.02 16.58 15.90
CA ILE A 25 -16.39 16.28 16.33
C ILE A 25 -16.46 14.89 16.97
N ASP A 26 -15.81 13.89 16.36
CA ASP A 26 -15.78 12.54 16.89
C ASP A 26 -15.10 12.44 18.25
N ILE A 27 -13.97 13.15 18.43
CA ILE A 27 -13.29 13.21 19.73
C ILE A 27 -14.17 13.85 20.80
N LEU A 28 -14.89 14.92 20.45
CA LEU A 28 -15.79 15.60 21.38
C LEU A 28 -16.96 14.72 21.80
N ASN A 29 -17.49 13.91 20.88
CA ASN A 29 -18.67 13.07 21.13
C ASN A 29 -18.34 11.72 21.78
N ARG A 30 -17.20 11.12 21.46
CA ARG A 30 -16.86 9.73 21.82
C ARG A 30 -15.63 9.61 22.71
N GLY A 31 -14.96 10.73 22.99
CA GLY A 31 -13.71 10.77 23.74
C GLY A 31 -12.48 10.57 22.83
N PRO A 32 -11.28 10.50 23.43
CA PRO A 32 -10.02 10.43 22.69
C PRO A 32 -9.96 9.25 21.71
N LEU A 33 -9.46 9.51 20.50
CA LEU A 33 -9.19 8.46 19.52
C LEU A 33 -7.90 7.71 19.85
N SER A 34 -7.91 6.39 19.69
CA SER A 34 -6.67 5.63 19.66
C SER A 34 -5.89 5.95 18.38
N ILE A 35 -4.58 5.73 18.40
CA ILE A 35 -3.75 5.87 17.20
C ILE A 35 -4.21 4.92 16.09
N SER A 36 -4.67 3.70 16.43
CA SER A 36 -5.16 2.75 15.42
C SER A 36 -6.40 3.28 14.70
N THR A 37 -7.35 3.88 15.42
CA THR A 37 -8.55 4.47 14.82
C THR A 37 -8.19 5.68 13.96
N PHE A 38 -7.29 6.54 14.44
CA PHE A 38 -6.81 7.66 13.64
C PHE A 38 -6.15 7.20 12.33
N MET A 39 -5.26 6.19 12.40
CA MET A 39 -4.59 5.63 11.21
C MET A 39 -5.58 5.01 10.24
N GLN A 40 -6.59 4.28 10.73
CA GLN A 40 -7.63 3.71 9.89
C GLN A 40 -8.41 4.81 9.16
N GLU A 41 -8.84 5.87 9.86
CA GLU A 41 -9.56 6.99 9.25
C GLU A 41 -8.68 7.74 8.24
N ALA A 42 -7.45 8.09 8.60
CA ALA A 42 -6.56 8.85 7.73
C ALA A 42 -6.17 8.08 6.46
N LEU A 43 -6.05 6.76 6.52
CA LEU A 43 -5.61 5.94 5.39
C LEU A 43 -6.75 5.39 4.55
N THR A 44 -7.87 4.99 5.17
CA THR A 44 -8.89 4.15 4.53
C THR A 44 -10.32 4.70 4.62
N ASN A 45 -10.53 5.90 5.18
CA ASN A 45 -11.86 6.53 5.17
C ASN A 45 -12.38 6.69 3.72
N PRO A 46 -13.60 6.27 3.37
CA PRO A 46 -14.09 6.30 1.98
C PRO A 46 -14.10 7.70 1.33
N ALA A 47 -14.28 8.76 2.12
CA ALA A 47 -14.41 10.14 1.64
C ALA A 47 -13.15 11.00 1.81
N HIS A 48 -12.24 10.61 2.71
CA HIS A 48 -11.06 11.41 3.08
C HIS A 48 -9.76 10.63 3.19
N GLY A 49 -9.83 9.29 3.14
CA GLY A 49 -8.68 8.42 3.30
C GLY A 49 -7.68 8.56 2.16
N TYR A 50 -6.40 8.48 2.51
CA TYR A 50 -5.31 8.63 1.56
C TYR A 50 -5.33 7.59 0.42
N TYR A 51 -5.54 6.32 0.73
CA TYR A 51 -5.54 5.23 -0.27
C TYR A 51 -6.88 5.06 -1.00
N THR A 52 -7.96 5.61 -0.46
CA THR A 52 -9.32 5.47 -1.02
C THR A 52 -9.69 6.59 -1.96
N THR A 53 -9.25 7.82 -1.68
CA THR A 53 -9.68 9.02 -2.43
C THR A 53 -8.71 9.48 -3.50
N ARG A 54 -7.50 8.95 -3.52
CA ARG A 54 -6.50 9.23 -4.55
C ARG A 54 -6.49 8.13 -5.60
N ASP A 55 -6.39 8.53 -6.86
CA ASP A 55 -6.38 7.58 -7.98
C ASP A 55 -4.98 7.05 -8.29
N GLU A 56 -3.94 7.87 -8.16
CA GLU A 56 -2.55 7.49 -8.43
C GLU A 56 -1.67 7.69 -7.20
N VAL A 57 -1.59 6.67 -6.35
CA VAL A 57 -0.73 6.69 -5.14
C VAL A 57 0.63 6.02 -5.39
N PHE A 58 0.66 5.04 -6.30
CA PHE A 58 1.83 4.20 -6.56
C PHE A 58 2.36 4.42 -7.99
N GLY A 59 3.65 4.21 -8.19
CA GLY A 59 4.31 4.26 -9.50
C GLY A 59 4.99 5.59 -9.79
N GLN A 60 5.49 5.76 -11.02
CA GLN A 60 6.30 6.94 -11.39
C GLN A 60 5.55 8.28 -11.30
N THR A 61 4.23 8.25 -11.43
CA THR A 61 3.35 9.43 -11.31
C THR A 61 2.71 9.57 -9.92
N GLY A 62 2.86 8.57 -9.05
CA GLY A 62 2.34 8.57 -7.69
C GLY A 62 3.28 9.20 -6.68
N ASP A 63 2.83 9.29 -5.43
CA ASP A 63 3.63 9.84 -4.32
C ASP A 63 4.81 8.93 -3.92
N PHE A 64 4.77 7.64 -4.28
CA PHE A 64 5.80 6.66 -3.94
C PHE A 64 6.08 5.67 -5.08
N VAL A 65 7.38 5.39 -5.30
CA VAL A 65 7.85 4.31 -6.17
C VAL A 65 8.18 3.09 -5.32
N THR A 66 7.61 1.92 -5.67
CA THR A 66 7.81 0.65 -4.95
C THR A 66 8.83 -0.24 -5.67
N SER A 67 9.38 -1.26 -4.99
CA SER A 67 10.41 -2.15 -5.57
C SER A 67 10.01 -2.84 -6.88
N PRO A 68 8.76 -3.35 -7.04
CA PRO A 68 8.31 -3.88 -8.33
C PRO A 68 8.35 -2.86 -9.47
N GLU A 69 8.09 -1.58 -9.17
CA GLU A 69 8.09 -0.48 -10.16
C GLU A 69 9.51 -0.03 -10.55
N ILE A 70 10.53 -0.34 -9.74
CA ILE A 70 11.94 0.00 -10.02
C ILE A 70 12.59 -1.05 -10.92
N SER A 71 12.34 -2.33 -10.65
CA SER A 71 12.99 -3.41 -11.37
C SER A 71 12.15 -4.68 -11.45
N GLN A 72 11.94 -5.09 -12.70
CA GLN A 72 11.37 -6.39 -13.07
C GLN A 72 12.06 -7.58 -12.38
N MET A 73 13.36 -7.48 -12.08
CA MET A 73 14.11 -8.55 -11.41
C MET A 73 13.51 -8.90 -10.05
N PHE A 74 12.91 -7.93 -9.36
CA PHE A 74 12.26 -8.17 -8.08
C PHE A 74 11.12 -9.19 -8.23
N GLY A 75 10.19 -8.96 -9.16
CA GLY A 75 9.08 -9.87 -9.41
C GLY A 75 9.51 -11.22 -9.96
N GLU A 76 10.57 -11.25 -10.79
CA GLU A 76 11.11 -12.52 -11.31
C GLU A 76 11.69 -13.41 -10.20
N LEU A 77 12.44 -12.82 -9.27
CA LEU A 77 13.01 -13.54 -8.13
C LEU A 77 11.91 -14.08 -7.20
N ILE A 78 10.86 -13.30 -6.97
CA ILE A 78 9.68 -13.77 -6.22
C ILE A 78 8.98 -14.91 -6.97
N GLY A 79 8.86 -14.83 -8.30
CA GLY A 79 8.28 -15.91 -9.11
C GLY A 79 9.07 -17.22 -9.01
N ILE A 80 10.40 -17.14 -9.09
CA ILE A 80 11.28 -18.32 -8.90
C ILE A 80 11.14 -18.87 -7.48
N TRP A 81 11.05 -18.00 -6.47
CA TRP A 81 10.82 -18.40 -5.09
C TRP A 81 9.47 -19.14 -4.93
N CYS A 82 8.38 -18.63 -5.51
CA CYS A 82 7.07 -19.28 -5.49
C CYS A 82 7.12 -20.70 -6.11
N VAL A 83 7.83 -20.88 -7.22
CA VAL A 83 8.02 -22.19 -7.86
C VAL A 83 8.82 -23.12 -6.95
N SER A 84 9.89 -22.63 -6.33
CA SER A 84 10.70 -23.41 -5.39
C SER A 84 9.87 -23.88 -4.19
N VAL A 85 9.05 -23.00 -3.61
CA VAL A 85 8.14 -23.35 -2.51
C VAL A 85 7.11 -24.41 -2.98
N TRP A 86 6.52 -24.25 -4.17
CA TRP A 86 5.59 -25.24 -4.71
C TRP A 86 6.23 -26.63 -4.89
N GLN A 87 7.48 -26.69 -5.34
CA GLN A 87 8.24 -27.95 -5.43
C GLN A 87 8.46 -28.57 -4.04
N GLN A 88 8.84 -27.76 -3.05
CA GLN A 88 9.03 -28.21 -1.66
C GLN A 88 7.72 -28.71 -1.02
N LEU A 89 6.58 -28.16 -1.42
CA LEU A 89 5.25 -28.62 -1.02
C LEU A 89 4.80 -29.92 -1.71
N GLY A 90 5.66 -30.54 -2.53
CA GLY A 90 5.34 -31.78 -3.24
C GLY A 90 4.49 -31.56 -4.50
N MET A 91 4.59 -30.37 -5.11
CA MET A 91 3.91 -30.04 -6.37
C MET A 91 2.39 -30.26 -6.32
N PRO A 92 1.66 -29.64 -5.37
CA PRO A 92 0.21 -29.80 -5.28
C PRO A 92 -0.47 -29.35 -6.58
N ARG A 93 -1.54 -30.08 -6.97
CA ARG A 93 -2.34 -29.78 -8.17
C ARG A 93 -3.15 -28.49 -8.10
N ARG A 94 -3.22 -27.85 -6.94
CA ARG A 94 -3.89 -26.57 -6.72
C ARG A 94 -3.05 -25.73 -5.77
N LEU A 95 -2.74 -24.51 -6.17
CA LEU A 95 -2.01 -23.54 -5.38
C LEU A 95 -2.67 -22.16 -5.52
N ARG A 96 -2.80 -21.43 -4.41
CA ARG A 96 -3.27 -20.04 -4.44
C ARG A 96 -2.10 -19.10 -4.21
N LEU A 97 -1.90 -18.16 -5.12
CA LEU A 97 -1.06 -17.00 -4.88
C LEU A 97 -1.96 -15.86 -4.40
N VAL A 98 -1.73 -15.38 -3.18
CA VAL A 98 -2.51 -14.32 -2.56
C VAL A 98 -1.61 -13.11 -2.37
N GLU A 99 -1.98 -11.97 -2.96
CA GLU A 99 -1.28 -10.71 -2.79
C GLU A 99 -2.20 -9.69 -2.10
N MET A 100 -1.71 -9.14 -0.99
CA MET A 100 -2.41 -8.11 -0.23
C MET A 100 -1.91 -6.73 -0.67
N GLY A 101 -2.84 -5.88 -1.10
CA GLY A 101 -2.51 -4.57 -1.66
C GLY A 101 -1.66 -4.68 -2.92
N PRO A 102 -2.15 -5.31 -4.01
CA PRO A 102 -1.38 -5.48 -5.25
C PRO A 102 -0.97 -4.16 -5.92
N GLY A 103 -1.58 -3.03 -5.52
CA GLY A 103 -1.35 -1.73 -6.15
C GLY A 103 -1.68 -1.80 -7.64
N THR A 104 -0.69 -1.54 -8.49
CA THR A 104 -0.81 -1.62 -9.96
C THR A 104 -0.84 -3.06 -10.50
N GLY A 105 -0.52 -4.06 -9.68
CA GLY A 105 -0.43 -5.47 -10.06
C GLY A 105 0.87 -5.86 -10.77
N VAL A 106 1.83 -4.94 -10.88
CA VAL A 106 3.13 -5.17 -11.55
C VAL A 106 3.88 -6.37 -10.97
N LEU A 107 3.88 -6.52 -9.63
CA LEU A 107 4.54 -7.66 -8.98
C LEU A 107 3.97 -9.00 -9.45
N MET A 108 2.65 -9.21 -9.38
CA MET A 108 2.05 -10.46 -9.82
C MET A 108 2.25 -10.70 -11.32
N ALA A 109 2.21 -9.65 -12.14
CA ALA A 109 2.47 -9.79 -13.58
C ALA A 109 3.87 -10.36 -13.83
N ASP A 110 4.89 -9.86 -13.14
CA ASP A 110 6.26 -10.37 -13.24
C ASP A 110 6.43 -11.77 -12.65
N VAL A 111 5.79 -12.06 -11.52
CA VAL A 111 5.76 -13.40 -10.91
C VAL A 111 5.21 -14.43 -11.90
N LEU A 112 4.05 -14.16 -12.52
CA LEU A 112 3.41 -15.06 -13.47
C LEU A 112 4.24 -15.19 -14.76
N ARG A 113 4.83 -14.10 -15.24
CA ARG A 113 5.70 -14.10 -16.44
C ARG A 113 6.94 -14.96 -16.23
N ALA A 114 7.63 -14.82 -15.09
CA ALA A 114 8.80 -15.62 -14.75
C ALA A 114 8.47 -17.10 -14.52
N ALA A 115 7.31 -17.37 -13.91
CA ALA A 115 6.87 -18.72 -13.60
C ALA A 115 6.33 -19.50 -14.82
N LYS A 116 6.05 -18.83 -15.95
CA LYS A 116 5.47 -19.43 -17.17
C LYS A 116 6.31 -20.57 -17.76
N GLN A 117 7.62 -20.58 -17.51
CA GLN A 117 8.51 -21.67 -17.95
C GLN A 117 8.28 -22.98 -17.18
N PHE A 118 7.62 -22.94 -16.01
CA PHE A 118 7.31 -24.10 -15.18
C PHE A 118 5.84 -24.51 -15.36
N ARG A 119 5.54 -25.25 -16.44
CA ARG A 119 4.17 -25.60 -16.84
C ARG A 119 3.31 -26.17 -15.70
N GLY A 120 3.84 -27.11 -14.94
CA GLY A 120 3.10 -27.73 -13.82
C GLY A 120 2.69 -26.73 -12.73
N PHE A 121 3.50 -25.70 -12.49
CA PHE A 121 3.16 -24.61 -11.58
C PHE A 121 2.11 -23.69 -12.21
N SER A 122 2.30 -23.29 -13.47
CA SER A 122 1.35 -22.40 -14.16
C SER A 122 -0.06 -23.00 -14.29
N GLU A 123 -0.17 -24.32 -14.44
CA GLU A 123 -1.44 -25.03 -14.56
C GLU A 123 -2.17 -25.19 -13.21
N CYS A 124 -1.46 -25.15 -12.08
CA CYS A 124 -2.06 -25.36 -10.75
C CYS A 124 -2.40 -24.05 -10.02
N VAL A 125 -1.86 -22.92 -10.47
CA VAL A 125 -1.97 -21.63 -9.77
C VAL A 125 -3.27 -20.90 -10.09
N SER A 126 -3.91 -20.41 -9.04
CA SER A 126 -4.93 -19.35 -9.12
C SER A 126 -4.48 -18.14 -8.32
N VAL A 127 -4.70 -16.94 -8.86
CA VAL A 127 -4.34 -15.68 -8.19
C VAL A 127 -5.54 -15.12 -7.42
N THR A 128 -5.29 -14.53 -6.26
CA THR A 128 -6.28 -13.79 -5.47
C THR A 128 -5.67 -12.48 -5.00
N PHE A 129 -6.32 -11.38 -5.34
CA PHE A 129 -5.96 -10.06 -4.83
C PHE A 129 -6.86 -9.67 -3.67
N VAL A 130 -6.25 -9.18 -2.59
CA VAL A 130 -6.95 -8.60 -1.45
C VAL A 130 -6.65 -7.10 -1.46
N GLU A 131 -7.60 -6.31 -1.93
CA GLU A 131 -7.48 -4.87 -2.10
C GLU A 131 -8.67 -4.17 -1.42
N LEU A 132 -8.44 -2.99 -0.85
CA LEU A 132 -9.49 -2.24 -0.14
C LEU A 132 -10.33 -1.39 -1.12
N LYS A 133 -9.71 -0.93 -2.21
CA LYS A 133 -10.34 -0.12 -3.26
C LYS A 133 -10.86 -1.05 -4.38
N SER A 134 -12.11 -0.85 -4.82
CA SER A 134 -12.72 -1.51 -5.99
C SER A 134 -12.62 -0.64 -7.24
#